data_AF-A0A330M1E4-F1
#
_entry.id   AF-A0A330M1E4-F1
#
_cell.length_a   1.000
_cell.length_b   1.000
_cell.length_c   1.000
_cell.angle_alpha   90.00
_cell.angle_beta   90.00
_cell.angle_gamma   90.00
#
_symmetry.space_group_name_H-M   'P 1'
#
loop_
_entity.id
_entity.type
_entity.pdbx_description
1 polymer ?
#
loop_
_entity_poly.entity_id
_entity_poly.type
_entity_poly.pdbx_seq_one_letter_code
_entity_poly.pdbx_strand_id
1 'polypeptide(L)'
;MKSTSLYLLAFSFIFSLAFSQSVLARGVYQQPDDFISQAFNAPTPKAKVFWIDDEAQDVIEEILSHRFKKMRLRYWQQESETVWILEEIGKESPITVGIHIKDQAIAQTKVLVYRESRGDEVRHDFFTDQFKSVKLKDDLKLNQHIDGITGATLSVRALTKLSRIALWLDAHVTKS
;
A
#
# COMPACT_ATOMS: atom_id res chain seq x y z
N MET A 1 -42.44 -1.94 54.68
CA MET A 1 -42.67 -3.36 54.34
C MET A 1 -43.15 -3.42 52.90
N LYS A 2 -42.33 -3.99 51.99
CA LYS A 2 -42.61 -4.57 50.65
C LYS A 2 -43.43 -3.70 49.65
N SER A 3 -42.85 -3.14 48.58
CA SER A 3 -42.21 -3.75 47.38
C SER A 3 -43.19 -4.32 46.36
N THR A 4 -42.90 -4.00 45.08
CA THR A 4 -43.29 -4.64 43.81
C THR A 4 -44.70 -4.37 43.25
N SER A 5 -44.95 -4.24 41.94
CA SER A 5 -44.14 -4.04 40.71
C SER A 5 -45.14 -4.05 39.53
N LEU A 6 -44.69 -3.77 38.28
CA LEU A 6 -45.08 -4.53 37.06
C LEU A 6 -46.53 -4.32 36.53
N TYR A 7 -46.86 -4.00 35.27
CA TYR A 7 -46.23 -4.15 33.97
C TYR A 7 -46.87 -3.09 33.04
N LEU A 8 -46.09 -2.22 32.42
CA LEU A 8 -46.58 -1.41 31.29
C LEU A 8 -45.42 -1.05 30.36
N LEU A 9 -44.67 -2.07 29.95
CA LEU A 9 -43.61 -1.97 28.93
C LEU A 9 -43.55 -3.31 28.20
N ALA A 10 -44.64 -3.62 27.51
CA ALA A 10 -44.68 -4.72 26.56
C ALA A 10 -44.25 -4.21 25.19
N PHE A 11 -43.30 -4.93 24.59
CA PHE A 11 -42.92 -4.88 23.17
C PHE A 11 -42.12 -3.66 22.67
N SER A 12 -40.83 -3.65 23.01
CA SER A 12 -39.83 -3.32 21.99
C SER A 12 -38.71 -4.36 22.09
N PHE A 13 -39.03 -5.54 21.57
CA PHE A 13 -38.11 -6.66 21.49
C PHE A 13 -37.14 -6.39 20.35
N ILE A 14 -35.91 -6.00 20.73
CA ILE A 14 -34.65 -6.51 20.18
C ILE A 14 -34.71 -6.84 18.68
N PHE A 15 -34.39 -5.84 17.86
CA PHE A 15 -33.81 -6.09 16.54
C PHE A 15 -32.79 -4.99 16.20
N SER A 16 -31.84 -4.77 17.11
CA SER A 16 -30.60 -4.08 16.77
C SER A 16 -29.71 -5.04 15.99
N LEU A 17 -30.12 -5.34 14.76
CA LEU A 17 -29.24 -5.93 13.77
C LEU A 17 -28.14 -4.90 13.54
N ALA A 18 -26.98 -5.14 14.14
CA ALA A 18 -25.75 -4.43 13.84
C ALA A 18 -25.41 -4.74 12.38
N PHE A 19 -26.03 -4.00 11.46
CA PHE A 19 -25.58 -3.90 10.09
C PHE A 19 -24.24 -3.19 10.17
N SER A 20 -23.17 -3.96 10.30
CA SER A 20 -21.83 -3.51 9.95
C SER A 20 -21.88 -3.18 8.47
N GLN A 21 -22.26 -1.94 8.16
CA GLN A 21 -22.09 -1.40 6.83
C GLN A 21 -20.58 -1.32 6.62
N SER A 22 -20.01 -2.37 6.05
CA SER A 22 -18.75 -2.26 5.35
C SER A 22 -18.99 -1.25 4.24
N VAL A 23 -18.76 0.03 4.53
CA VAL A 23 -18.64 1.06 3.52
C VAL A 23 -17.44 0.63 2.68
N LEU A 24 -17.71 -0.09 1.59
CA LEU A 24 -16.77 -0.25 0.50
C LEU A 24 -16.56 1.14 -0.05
N ALA A 25 -15.59 1.85 0.53
CA ALA A 25 -15.11 3.10 -0.02
C ALA A 25 -14.74 2.80 -1.47
N ARG A 26 -15.42 3.47 -2.40
CA ARG A 26 -15.19 3.31 -3.83
C ARG A 26 -13.69 3.45 -4.09
N GLY A 27 -13.12 2.45 -4.77
CA GLY A 27 -11.70 2.46 -5.11
C GLY A 27 -10.78 1.67 -4.19
N VAL A 28 -11.26 1.05 -3.11
CA VAL A 28 -10.46 0.10 -2.34
C VAL A 28 -10.58 -1.30 -2.97
N TYR A 29 -9.50 -1.78 -3.58
CA TYR A 29 -9.43 -3.12 -4.19
C TYR A 29 -8.95 -4.18 -3.21
N GLN A 30 -8.12 -3.80 -2.24
CA GLN A 30 -7.66 -4.67 -1.16
C GLN A 30 -7.26 -3.81 0.05
N GLN A 31 -7.57 -4.27 1.26
CA GLN A 31 -7.10 -3.58 2.47
C GLN A 31 -5.58 -3.77 2.62
N PRO A 32 -4.84 -2.75 3.10
CA PRO A 32 -3.40 -2.89 3.35
C PRO A 32 -3.06 -4.08 4.25
N ASP A 33 -3.81 -4.30 5.33
CA ASP A 33 -3.56 -5.43 6.24
C ASP A 33 -3.77 -6.80 5.56
N ASP A 34 -4.73 -6.90 4.63
CA ASP A 34 -4.92 -8.12 3.83
C ASP A 34 -3.74 -8.35 2.89
N PHE A 35 -3.20 -7.28 2.28
CA PHE A 35 -2.02 -7.39 1.42
C PHE A 35 -0.79 -7.81 2.21
N ILE A 36 -0.55 -7.21 3.37
CA ILE A 36 0.60 -7.51 4.23
C ILE A 36 0.55 -8.97 4.70
N SER A 37 -0.61 -9.43 5.18
CA SER A 37 -0.76 -10.80 5.65
C SER A 37 -0.60 -11.84 4.52
N GLN A 38 -1.10 -11.54 3.32
CA GLN A 38 -0.93 -12.39 2.14
C GLN A 38 0.53 -12.43 1.68
N ALA A 39 1.22 -11.28 1.63
CA ALA A 39 2.62 -11.19 1.23
C ALA A 39 3.53 -12.06 2.09
N PHE A 40 3.31 -12.04 3.41
CA PHE A 40 4.09 -12.87 4.35
C PHE A 40 3.53 -14.29 4.56
N ASN A 41 2.34 -14.59 4.01
CA ASN A 41 1.59 -15.80 4.32
C ASN A 41 1.47 -16.06 5.84
N ALA A 42 1.24 -14.99 6.60
CA ALA A 42 1.25 -14.97 8.06
C ALA A 42 0.39 -13.80 8.57
N PRO A 43 -0.02 -13.79 9.87
CA PRO A 43 -0.66 -12.62 10.45
C PRO A 43 0.21 -11.37 10.34
N THR A 44 -0.41 -10.22 10.06
CA THR A 44 0.28 -8.93 9.88
C THR A 44 1.17 -8.61 11.09
N PRO A 45 2.51 -8.48 10.90
CA PRO A 45 3.40 -8.17 12.00
C PRO A 45 3.20 -6.72 12.47
N LYS A 46 3.81 -6.36 13.60
CA LYS A 46 3.81 -4.96 14.04
C LYS A 46 4.61 -4.11 13.05
N ALA A 47 4.01 -3.02 12.59
CA ALA A 47 4.70 -2.09 11.71
C ALA A 47 5.96 -1.51 12.38
N LYS A 48 7.01 -1.42 11.60
CA LYS A 48 8.23 -0.66 11.89
C LYS A 48 8.13 0.75 11.29
N VAL A 49 9.05 1.61 11.70
CA VAL A 49 9.12 3.01 11.24
C VAL A 49 10.50 3.25 10.65
N PHE A 50 10.52 3.73 9.41
CA PHE A 50 11.69 4.30 8.78
C PHE A 50 11.61 5.83 8.93
N TRP A 51 12.62 6.43 9.58
CA TRP A 51 12.73 7.89 9.68
C TRP A 51 13.46 8.41 8.46
N ILE A 52 12.91 9.44 7.82
CA ILE A 52 13.50 10.01 6.62
C ILE A 52 14.62 10.96 7.06
N ASP A 53 15.86 10.58 6.76
CA ASP A 53 17.05 11.43 6.87
C ASP A 53 17.30 12.19 5.55
N ASP A 54 18.39 12.96 5.51
CA ASP A 54 18.72 13.81 4.36
C ASP A 54 18.99 12.98 3.09
N GLU A 55 19.68 11.83 3.22
CA GLU A 55 19.95 10.94 2.09
C GLU A 55 18.65 10.34 1.53
N ALA A 56 17.79 9.80 2.41
CA ALA A 56 16.49 9.28 2.00
C ALA A 56 15.61 10.37 1.38
N GLN A 57 15.64 11.58 1.93
CA GLN A 57 14.90 12.72 1.39
C GLN A 57 15.36 13.02 -0.05
N ASP A 58 16.67 13.14 -0.28
CA ASP A 58 17.23 13.46 -1.58
C ASP A 58 16.93 12.39 -2.63
N VAL A 59 17.13 11.11 -2.29
CA VAL A 59 16.84 9.98 -3.19
C VAL A 59 15.35 9.89 -3.53
N ILE A 60 14.47 10.03 -2.52
CA ILE A 60 13.03 9.98 -2.75
C ILE A 60 12.59 11.15 -3.64
N GLU A 61 13.07 12.36 -3.39
CA GLU A 61 12.73 13.53 -4.22
C GLU A 61 13.29 13.44 -5.64
N GLU A 62 14.47 12.84 -5.84
CA GLU A 62 15.01 12.53 -7.18
C GLU A 62 14.06 11.58 -7.93
N ILE A 63 13.67 10.48 -7.29
CA ILE A 63 12.77 9.48 -7.89
C ILE A 63 11.40 10.09 -8.20
N LEU A 64 10.83 10.85 -7.26
CA LEU A 64 9.52 11.49 -7.38
C LEU A 64 9.52 12.69 -8.34
N SER A 65 10.67 13.36 -8.50
CA SER A 65 10.79 14.64 -9.20
C SER A 65 9.87 15.73 -8.63
N HIS A 66 9.58 15.65 -7.32
CA HIS A 66 8.89 16.68 -6.55
C HIS A 66 9.20 16.52 -5.06
N ARG A 67 8.85 17.53 -4.25
CA ARG A 67 9.08 17.54 -2.81
C ARG A 67 8.36 16.39 -2.08
N PHE A 68 9.05 15.73 -1.17
CA PHE A 68 8.50 14.69 -0.31
C PHE A 68 8.27 15.25 1.10
N LYS A 69 7.02 15.26 1.57
CA LYS A 69 6.66 15.99 2.81
C LYS A 69 6.58 15.10 4.06
N LYS A 70 6.73 13.78 3.93
CA LYS A 70 6.58 12.85 5.05
C LYS A 70 7.92 12.71 5.78
N MET A 71 7.93 12.86 7.10
CA MET A 71 9.12 12.68 7.95
C MET A 71 9.45 11.21 8.26
N ARG A 72 8.49 10.31 8.01
CA ARG A 72 8.62 8.89 8.30
C ARG A 72 7.72 8.05 7.42
N LEU A 73 8.14 6.82 7.17
CA LEU A 73 7.35 5.79 6.50
C LEU A 73 7.14 4.60 7.42
N ARG A 74 5.97 3.98 7.33
CA ARG A 74 5.71 2.70 7.97
C ARG A 74 6.03 1.59 6.99
N TYR A 75 6.61 0.52 7.49
CA TYR A 75 6.83 -0.70 6.76
C TYR A 75 6.62 -1.89 7.66
N TRP A 76 6.48 -3.06 7.06
CA TRP A 76 6.36 -4.32 7.75
C TRP A 76 7.50 -5.21 7.29
N GLN A 77 8.01 -6.02 8.21
CA GLN A 77 9.15 -6.87 7.93
C GLN A 77 8.99 -8.19 8.65
N GLN A 78 9.31 -9.26 7.94
CA GLN A 78 9.45 -10.60 8.48
C GLN A 78 10.69 -11.22 7.86
N GLU A 79 11.62 -11.67 8.71
CA GLU A 79 12.94 -12.14 8.26
C GLU A 79 13.65 -11.08 7.39
N SER A 80 14.08 -11.45 6.18
CA SER A 80 14.71 -10.57 5.19
C SER A 80 13.71 -9.96 4.19
N GLU A 81 12.41 -10.16 4.39
CA GLU A 81 11.37 -9.67 3.49
C GLU A 81 10.70 -8.41 4.05
N THR A 82 10.40 -7.45 3.19
CA THR A 82 9.73 -6.21 3.57
C THR A 82 8.47 -5.95 2.76
N VAL A 83 7.49 -5.31 3.39
CA VAL A 83 6.27 -4.83 2.74
C VAL A 83 6.14 -3.34 2.98
N TRP A 84 5.94 -2.59 1.90
CA TRP A 84 5.78 -1.15 1.87
C TRP A 84 4.40 -0.79 1.34
N ILE A 85 3.70 0.07 2.07
CA ILE A 85 2.43 0.66 1.63
C ILE A 85 2.71 2.13 1.34
N LEU A 86 2.84 2.47 0.06
CA LEU A 86 3.25 3.79 -0.39
C LEU A 86 2.16 4.46 -1.22
N GLU A 87 2.27 5.78 -1.36
CA GLU A 87 1.29 6.59 -2.08
C GLU A 87 1.99 7.62 -2.95
N GLU A 88 1.49 7.79 -4.17
CA GLU A 88 1.92 8.81 -5.11
C GLU A 88 0.71 9.34 -5.88
N ILE A 89 0.74 10.63 -6.24
CA ILE A 89 -0.32 11.22 -7.04
C ILE A 89 -0.29 10.64 -8.45
N GLY A 90 -1.44 10.15 -8.93
CA GLY A 90 -1.64 9.79 -10.33
C GLY A 90 -1.81 11.04 -11.19
N LYS A 91 -3.01 11.23 -11.73
CA LYS A 91 -3.39 12.48 -12.39
C LYS A 91 -3.81 13.56 -11.38
N GLU A 92 -4.67 13.21 -10.44
CA GLU A 92 -5.36 14.15 -9.54
C GLU A 92 -5.49 13.61 -8.12
N SER A 93 -5.42 12.29 -7.91
CA SER A 93 -5.60 11.66 -6.60
C SER A 93 -4.46 10.70 -6.25
N PRO A 94 -4.20 10.46 -4.95
CA PRO A 94 -3.25 9.46 -4.53
C PRO A 94 -3.67 8.05 -4.94
N ILE A 95 -2.70 7.29 -5.47
CA ILE A 95 -2.78 5.85 -5.68
C ILE A 95 -2.03 5.19 -4.53
N THR A 96 -2.68 4.30 -3.79
CA THR A 96 -2.07 3.54 -2.69
C THR A 96 -1.62 2.18 -3.21
N VAL A 97 -0.33 1.87 -3.10
CA VAL A 97 0.30 0.68 -3.67
C VAL A 97 0.99 -0.11 -2.56
N GLY A 98 0.74 -1.42 -2.53
CA GLY A 98 1.47 -2.39 -1.73
C GLY A 98 2.59 -3.00 -2.55
N ILE A 99 3.80 -3.02 -1.98
CA ILE A 99 5.00 -3.57 -2.62
C ILE A 99 5.68 -4.50 -1.63
N HIS A 100 5.77 -5.78 -1.99
CA HIS A 100 6.47 -6.81 -1.24
C HIS A 100 7.82 -7.07 -1.90
N ILE A 101 8.88 -7.02 -1.09
CA ILE A 101 10.26 -7.20 -1.52
C ILE A 101 10.86 -8.39 -0.78
N LYS A 102 11.53 -9.23 -1.57
CA LYS A 102 12.25 -10.43 -1.13
C LYS A 102 13.55 -10.53 -1.91
N ASP A 103 14.65 -10.83 -1.24
CA ASP A 103 15.97 -11.01 -1.87
C ASP A 103 16.40 -9.80 -2.73
N GLN A 104 16.13 -8.58 -2.23
CA GLN A 104 16.36 -7.29 -2.91
C GLN A 104 15.65 -7.16 -4.27
N ALA A 105 14.59 -7.94 -4.48
CA ALA A 105 13.75 -7.91 -5.68
C ALA A 105 12.27 -7.79 -5.30
N ILE A 106 11.48 -7.18 -6.18
CA ILE A 106 10.03 -7.13 -5.98
C ILE A 106 9.45 -8.53 -6.15
N ALA A 107 8.82 -9.05 -5.11
CA ALA A 107 8.05 -10.29 -5.14
C ALA A 107 6.62 -10.04 -5.64
N GLN A 108 6.02 -8.92 -5.22
CA GLN A 108 4.67 -8.54 -5.62
C GLN A 108 4.46 -7.03 -5.55
N THR A 109 3.78 -6.47 -6.56
CA THR A 109 3.24 -5.11 -6.54
C THR A 109 1.73 -5.18 -6.71
N LYS A 110 0.97 -4.38 -5.96
CA LYS A 110 -0.49 -4.34 -6.09
C LYS A 110 -1.05 -2.96 -5.80
N VAL A 111 -2.01 -2.52 -6.61
CA VAL A 111 -2.81 -1.33 -6.31
C VAL A 111 -3.86 -1.69 -5.27
N LEU A 112 -3.79 -1.04 -4.11
CA LEU A 112 -4.68 -1.29 -2.98
C LEU A 112 -5.86 -0.32 -2.98
N VAL A 113 -5.58 0.95 -3.28
CA VAL A 113 -6.61 1.98 -3.36
C VAL A 113 -6.37 2.89 -4.56
N TYR A 114 -7.41 3.12 -5.36
CA TYR A 114 -7.37 3.96 -6.55
C TYR A 114 -8.61 4.86 -6.60
N ARG A 115 -8.40 6.16 -6.76
CA ARG A 115 -9.45 7.17 -6.54
C ARG A 115 -9.73 8.03 -7.78
N GLU A 116 -9.18 7.65 -8.93
CA GLU A 116 -9.37 8.36 -10.20
C GLU A 116 -10.41 7.68 -11.08
N SER A 117 -10.92 8.41 -12.08
CA SER A 117 -11.98 7.92 -12.96
C SER A 117 -11.49 7.04 -14.10
N ARG A 118 -10.19 7.11 -14.44
CA ARG A 118 -9.54 6.41 -15.55
C ARG A 118 -8.09 6.13 -15.18
N GLY A 119 -7.51 5.09 -15.76
CA GLY A 119 -6.14 4.69 -15.47
C GLY A 119 -6.05 3.58 -14.43
N ASP A 120 -7.18 3.02 -13.98
CA ASP A 120 -7.20 1.92 -13.01
C ASP A 120 -6.75 0.60 -13.63
N GLU A 121 -6.50 0.56 -14.95
CA GLU A 121 -5.96 -0.59 -15.66
C GLU A 121 -4.63 -1.07 -15.05
N VAL A 122 -3.87 -0.16 -14.42
CA VAL A 122 -2.62 -0.49 -13.71
C VAL A 122 -2.81 -1.38 -12.48
N ARG A 123 -4.05 -1.65 -12.04
CA ARG A 123 -4.33 -2.54 -10.91
C ARG A 123 -4.29 -4.02 -11.28
N HIS A 124 -4.36 -4.33 -12.57
CA HIS A 124 -4.49 -5.70 -13.03
C HIS A 124 -3.15 -6.42 -13.09
N ASP A 125 -3.19 -7.73 -12.85
CA ASP A 125 -2.02 -8.60 -12.83
C ASP A 125 -1.19 -8.50 -14.11
N PHE A 126 -1.82 -8.35 -15.28
CA PHE A 126 -1.09 -8.21 -16.56
C PHE A 126 -0.10 -7.04 -16.55
N PHE A 127 -0.39 -5.98 -15.79
CA PHE A 127 0.50 -4.84 -15.64
C PHE A 127 1.44 -5.01 -14.44
N THR A 128 0.91 -5.35 -13.26
CA THR A 128 1.72 -5.41 -12.04
C THR A 128 2.74 -6.56 -12.05
N ASP A 129 2.51 -7.60 -12.84
CA ASP A 129 3.44 -8.73 -12.98
C ASP A 129 4.74 -8.34 -13.67
N GLN A 130 4.77 -7.23 -14.43
CA GLN A 130 6.00 -6.66 -14.97
C GLN A 130 7.00 -6.25 -13.87
N PHE A 131 6.50 -6.03 -12.64
CA PHE A 131 7.36 -5.69 -11.51
C PHE A 131 7.99 -6.92 -10.84
N LYS A 132 7.54 -8.13 -11.12
CA LYS A 132 8.09 -9.34 -10.49
C LYS A 132 9.57 -9.49 -10.82
N SER A 133 10.37 -9.81 -9.81
CA SER A 133 11.83 -9.95 -9.87
C SER A 133 12.60 -8.70 -10.32
N VAL A 134 11.95 -7.53 -10.43
CA VAL A 134 12.65 -6.26 -10.65
C VAL A 134 13.58 -5.97 -9.48
N LYS A 135 14.78 -5.48 -9.80
CA LYS A 135 15.75 -4.93 -8.84
C LYS A 135 16.05 -3.46 -9.15
N LEU A 136 16.56 -2.76 -8.15
CA LEU A 136 17.09 -1.40 -8.32
C LEU A 136 18.57 -1.47 -8.68
N LYS A 137 18.98 -0.70 -9.68
CA LYS A 137 20.38 -0.50 -10.06
C LYS A 137 20.98 0.67 -9.28
N ASP A 138 22.31 0.78 -9.31
CA ASP A 138 23.05 1.85 -8.65
C ASP A 138 22.66 3.26 -9.13
N ASP A 139 22.16 3.39 -10.38
CA ASP A 139 21.64 4.65 -10.93
C ASP A 139 20.17 4.94 -10.54
N LEU A 140 19.68 4.29 -9.49
CA LEU A 140 18.30 4.37 -8.99
C LEU A 140 17.23 4.00 -10.02
N LYS A 141 17.59 3.35 -11.14
CA LYS A 141 16.61 2.86 -12.14
C LYS A 141 16.33 1.38 -11.93
N LEU A 142 15.17 0.95 -12.40
CA LEU A 142 14.84 -0.46 -12.46
C LEU A 142 15.76 -1.18 -13.47
N ASN A 143 16.10 -2.43 -13.18
CA ASN A 143 16.91 -3.27 -14.06
C ASN A 143 16.16 -3.77 -15.31
N GLN A 144 14.85 -3.52 -15.39
CA GLN A 144 14.01 -3.84 -16.54
C GLN A 144 13.04 -2.69 -16.87
N HIS A 145 12.57 -2.68 -18.10
CA HIS A 145 11.56 -1.72 -18.56
C HIS A 145 10.16 -2.15 -18.09
N ILE A 146 9.30 -1.17 -17.81
CA ILE A 146 7.88 -1.40 -17.50
C ILE A 146 7.08 -0.78 -18.64
N ASP A 147 6.38 -1.62 -19.39
CA ASP A 147 5.54 -1.21 -20.49
C ASP A 147 4.38 -0.35 -19.98
N GLY A 148 4.08 0.71 -20.73
CA GLY A 148 2.99 1.62 -20.42
C GLY A 148 1.61 1.04 -20.76
N ILE A 149 0.57 1.64 -20.19
CA ILE A 149 -0.82 1.43 -20.60
C ILE A 149 -1.32 2.73 -21.24
N THR A 150 -1.90 2.62 -22.43
CA THR A 150 -2.51 3.75 -23.12
C THR A 150 -3.57 4.41 -22.24
N GLY A 151 -3.47 5.73 -22.06
CA GLY A 151 -4.41 6.49 -21.23
C GLY A 151 -4.13 6.47 -19.73
N ALA A 152 -3.15 5.67 -19.26
CA ALA A 152 -2.80 5.55 -17.84
C ALA A 152 -1.35 5.97 -17.53
N THR A 153 -0.72 6.77 -18.39
CA THR A 153 0.72 7.14 -18.28
C THR A 153 1.12 7.67 -16.91
N LEU A 154 0.28 8.50 -16.27
CA LEU A 154 0.58 9.06 -14.95
C LEU A 154 0.50 7.99 -13.85
N SER A 155 -0.47 7.08 -13.93
CA SER A 155 -0.59 5.96 -12.99
C SER A 155 0.58 4.97 -13.15
N VAL A 156 1.00 4.67 -14.39
CA VAL A 156 2.20 3.85 -14.65
C VAL A 156 3.44 4.48 -14.04
N ARG A 157 3.63 5.79 -14.23
CA ARG A 157 4.76 6.54 -13.64
C ARG A 157 4.72 6.49 -12.11
N ALA A 158 3.55 6.68 -11.50
CA ALA A 158 3.37 6.60 -10.06
C ALA A 158 3.82 5.23 -9.51
N LEU A 159 3.31 4.13 -10.07
CA LEU A 159 3.69 2.78 -9.65
C LEU A 159 5.19 2.50 -9.85
N THR A 160 5.75 2.99 -10.95
CA THR A 160 7.19 2.84 -11.25
C THR A 160 8.05 3.58 -10.23
N LYS A 161 7.71 4.82 -9.88
CA LYS A 161 8.40 5.60 -8.85
C LYS A 161 8.32 4.93 -7.49
N LEU A 162 7.12 4.52 -7.08
CA LEU A 162 6.92 3.85 -5.79
C LEU A 162 7.71 2.54 -5.69
N SER A 163 7.79 1.78 -6.78
CA SER A 163 8.59 0.55 -6.87
C SER A 163 10.09 0.83 -6.68
N ARG A 164 10.62 1.89 -7.29
CA ARG A 164 12.01 2.34 -7.09
C ARG A 164 12.28 2.73 -5.64
N ILE A 165 11.38 3.50 -5.03
CA ILE A 165 11.48 3.93 -3.63
C ILE A 165 11.47 2.74 -2.69
N ALA A 166 10.52 1.80 -2.87
CA ALA A 166 10.43 0.63 -2.02
C ALA A 166 11.70 -0.23 -2.07
N LEU A 167 12.26 -0.47 -3.26
CA LEU A 167 13.52 -1.20 -3.42
C LEU A 167 14.70 -0.51 -2.75
N TRP A 168 14.78 0.82 -2.87
CA TRP A 168 15.83 1.58 -2.19
C TRP A 168 15.68 1.47 -0.67
N LEU A 169 14.46 1.68 -0.14
CA LEU A 169 14.19 1.60 1.30
C LEU A 169 14.45 0.19 1.86
N ASP A 170 14.05 -0.85 1.14
CA ASP A 170 14.34 -2.24 1.51
C ASP A 170 15.84 -2.46 1.73
N ALA A 171 16.68 -2.00 0.79
CA ALA A 171 18.13 -2.13 0.90
C ALA A 171 18.72 -1.38 2.12
N HIS A 172 18.02 -0.38 2.68
CA HIS A 172 18.47 0.37 3.85
C HIS A 172 18.00 -0.23 5.18
N VAL A 173 16.97 -1.09 5.17
CA VAL A 173 16.44 -1.74 6.38
C VAL A 173 16.78 -3.23 6.47
N THR A 174 17.29 -3.83 5.39
CA THR A 174 17.69 -5.25 5.35
C THR A 174 19.19 -5.48 5.30
N LYS A 175 20.02 -4.46 4.97
CA LYS A 175 21.48 -4.56 5.08
C LYS A 175 21.87 -4.75 6.55
N SER A 176 22.48 -5.89 6.85
CA SER A 176 23.24 -6.16 8.09
C SER A 176 24.72 -5.87 7.86
#